data_AF-A0A9X2R8Y6-F1
#
_entry.id   AF-A0A9X2R8Y6-F1
#
_cell.length_a   1.000
_cell.length_b   1.000
_cell.length_c   1.000
_cell.angle_alpha   90.00
_cell.angle_beta   90.00
_cell.angle_gamma   90.00
#
_symmetry.space_group_name_H-M   'P 1'
#
loop_
_entity.id
_entity.type
_entity.pdbx_description
1 polymer ?
#
loop_
_entity_poly.entity_id
_entity_poly.type
_entity_poly.pdbx_seq_one_letter_code
_entity_poly.pdbx_strand_id
1 'polypeptide(L)'
;MDQVRILVPMPTAEETLELEVTVGGTKHLMAYRIETVTWGPDVPPDERADQIRRFLRSYDSEWSLMQIGAPGEGKVPITFR
;
A
#
# COMPACT_ATOMS: atom_id res chain seq x y z
N MET A 1 -10.15 -3.85 22.53
CA MET A 1 -9.40 -2.83 21.77
C MET A 1 -10.40 -2.24 20.81
N ASP A 2 -10.87 -1.03 21.08
CA ASP A 2 -11.94 -0.41 20.29
C ASP A 2 -11.29 0.23 19.05
N GLN A 3 -11.79 -0.14 17.86
CA GLN A 3 -11.25 0.32 16.59
C GLN A 3 -12.37 0.96 15.78
N VAL A 4 -12.19 2.23 15.40
CA VAL A 4 -13.02 2.88 14.38
C VAL A 4 -12.53 2.43 13.00
N ARG A 5 -13.43 1.89 12.17
CA ARG A 5 -13.14 1.48 10.80
C ARG A 5 -13.86 2.41 9.84
N ILE A 6 -13.10 3.05 8.97
CA ILE A 6 -13.63 3.95 7.95
C ILE A 6 -13.41 3.26 6.60
N LEU A 7 -14.50 3.06 5.86
CA LEU A 7 -14.42 2.63 4.47
C LEU A 7 -14.06 3.85 3.63
N VAL A 8 -12.95 3.74 2.92
CA VAL A 8 -12.43 4.79 2.04
C VAL A 8 -12.31 4.20 0.63
N PRO A 9 -12.54 4.99 -0.43
CA PRO A 9 -12.19 4.56 -1.77
C PRO A 9 -10.68 4.29 -1.82
N MET A 10 -10.30 3.18 -2.45
CA MET A 10 -8.89 2.87 -2.64
C MET A 10 -8.33 3.76 -3.75
N PRO A 11 -7.27 4.54 -3.50
CA PRO A 11 -6.60 5.29 -4.55
C PRO A 11 -6.02 4.32 -5.59
N THR A 12 -5.98 4.77 -6.85
CA THR A 12 -5.23 4.10 -7.90
C THR A 12 -3.72 4.32 -7.72
N ALA A 13 -2.88 3.67 -8.55
CA ALA A 13 -1.43 3.62 -8.34
C ALA A 13 -0.72 4.99 -8.32
N GLU A 14 -1.37 6.04 -8.84
CA GLU A 14 -0.84 7.40 -8.92
C GLU A 14 -1.52 8.37 -7.95
N GLU A 15 -2.53 7.90 -7.21
CA GLU A 15 -3.30 8.71 -6.29
C GLU A 15 -2.82 8.52 -4.85
N THR A 16 -2.84 9.62 -4.10
CA THR A 16 -2.61 9.61 -2.65
C THR A 16 -3.95 9.72 -1.94
N LEU A 17 -4.18 8.88 -0.94
CA LEU A 17 -5.29 9.01 -0.01
C LEU A 17 -4.85 9.83 1.20
N GLU A 18 -5.42 11.01 1.38
CA GLU A 18 -5.21 11.85 2.56
C GLU A 18 -6.41 11.75 3.51
N LEU A 19 -6.12 11.53 4.79
CA LEU A 19 -7.12 11.46 5.86
C LEU A 19 -6.75 12.45 6.97
N GLU A 20 -7.61 13.44 7.20
CA GLU A 20 -7.55 14.30 8.39
C GLU A 20 -8.53 13.76 9.44
N VAL A 21 -7.99 13.27 10.57
CA VAL A 21 -8.79 12.75 11.69
C VAL A 21 -8.56 13.62 12.92
N THR A 22 -9.63 14.01 13.61
CA THR A 22 -9.54 14.73 14.88
C THR A 22 -9.94 13.83 16.05
N VAL A 23 -9.04 13.62 17.01
CA VAL A 23 -9.29 12.83 18.22
C VAL A 23 -9.03 13.71 19.44
N GLY A 24 -10.05 13.96 20.26
CA GLY A 24 -9.92 14.78 21.48
C GLY A 24 -9.41 16.21 21.22
N GLY A 25 -9.73 16.78 20.05
CA GLY A 25 -9.25 18.11 19.63
C GLY A 25 -7.85 18.13 18.99
N THR A 26 -7.16 16.98 18.92
CA THR A 26 -5.87 16.86 18.22
C THR A 26 -6.09 16.40 16.79
N LYS A 27 -5.55 17.14 15.82
CA LYS A 27 -5.57 16.77 14.40
C LYS A 27 -4.44 15.80 14.09
N HIS A 28 -4.77 14.73 13.38
CA HIS A 28 -3.85 13.75 12.82
C HIS A 28 -4.04 13.74 11.30
N LEU A 29 -3.00 14.11 10.57
CA LEU A 29 -2.95 13.98 9.12
C LEU A 29 -2.25 12.68 8.78
N MET A 30 -2.91 11.83 8.00
CA MET A 30 -2.37 10.57 7.53
C MET A 30 -2.39 10.57 6.00
N ALA A 31 -1.25 10.31 5.37
CA ALA A 31 -1.13 10.14 3.94
C ALA A 31 -0.84 8.68 3.63
N TYR A 32 -1.57 8.11 2.67
CA TYR A 32 -1.36 6.76 2.21
C TYR A 32 -1.15 6.75 0.71
N ARG A 33 -0.21 5.92 0.26
CA ARG A 33 0.06 5.71 -1.16
C ARG A 33 -0.06 4.23 -1.49
N ILE A 34 -0.71 3.92 -2.61
CA ILE A 34 -0.83 2.54 -3.09
C ILE A 34 -0.01 2.40 -4.36
N GLU A 35 0.86 1.41 -4.38
CA GLU A 35 1.63 1.01 -5.54
C GLU A 35 1.19 -0.37 -6.00
N THR A 36 1.31 -0.65 -7.29
CA THR A 36 0.98 -1.97 -7.82
C THR A 36 2.21 -2.60 -8.46
N VAL A 37 2.64 -3.73 -7.91
CA VAL A 37 3.65 -4.57 -8.57
C VAL A 37 2.91 -5.55 -9.47
N THR A 38 3.31 -5.62 -10.74
CA THR A 38 2.72 -6.50 -11.74
C THR A 38 3.70 -7.58 -12.19
N TRP A 39 3.18 -8.72 -12.63
CA TRP A 39 3.94 -9.84 -13.18
C TRP A 39 3.13 -10.57 -14.25
N GLY A 40 3.84 -11.28 -15.14
CA GLY A 40 3.24 -12.10 -16.18
C GLY A 40 2.58 -13.39 -15.64
N PRO A 41 1.75 -14.06 -16.46
CA PRO A 41 1.02 -15.27 -16.07
C PRO A 41 1.93 -16.44 -15.67
N ASP A 42 3.10 -16.54 -16.29
CA ASP A 42 4.02 -17.67 -16.13
C ASP A 42 5.02 -17.48 -14.98
N VAL A 43 4.96 -16.34 -14.27
CA VAL A 43 5.92 -16.05 -13.18
C VAL A 43 5.61 -16.95 -11.97
N PRO A 44 6.55 -17.80 -11.52
CA PRO A 44 6.33 -18.67 -10.37
C PRO A 44 6.27 -17.86 -9.06
N PRO A 45 5.59 -18.37 -8.01
CA PRO A 45 5.40 -17.64 -6.75
C PRO A 45 6.68 -17.11 -6.11
N ASP A 46 7.77 -17.88 -6.12
CA ASP A 46 9.05 -17.45 -5.53
C ASP A 46 9.64 -16.24 -6.25
N GLU A 47 9.53 -16.20 -7.58
CA GLU A 47 10.01 -15.07 -8.38
C GLU A 47 9.14 -13.82 -8.17
N ARG A 48 7.84 -13.97 -7.91
CA ARG A 48 6.95 -12.85 -7.53
C ARG A 48 7.43 -12.19 -6.24
N ALA A 49 7.80 -13.00 -5.23
CA ALA A 49 8.37 -12.49 -3.98
C ALA A 49 9.66 -11.71 -4.23
N ASP A 50 10.51 -12.18 -5.15
CA ASP A 50 11.75 -11.48 -5.52
C ASP A 50 11.49 -10.18 -6.30
N GLN A 51 10.44 -10.11 -7.10
CA GLN A 51 10.00 -8.86 -7.73
C GLN A 51 9.54 -7.84 -6.69
N ILE A 52 8.72 -8.26 -5.71
CA ILE A 52 8.30 -7.40 -4.60
C ILE A 52 9.53 -6.90 -3.81
N ARG A 53 10.47 -7.78 -3.47
CA ARG A 53 11.71 -7.39 -2.76
C ARG A 53 12.53 -6.38 -3.56
N ARG A 54 12.63 -6.56 -4.89
CA ARG A 54 13.33 -5.61 -5.76
C ARG A 54 12.64 -4.25 -5.77
N PHE A 55 11.32 -4.24 -5.94
CA PHE A 55 10.51 -3.02 -5.90
C PHE A 55 10.71 -2.26 -4.59
N LEU A 56 10.58 -2.94 -3.44
CA LEU A 56 10.73 -2.31 -2.12
C LEU A 56 12.12 -1.76 -1.86
N ARG A 57 13.18 -2.39 -2.39
CA ARG A 57 14.57 -1.90 -2.22
C ARG A 57 14.85 -0.61 -2.98
N SER A 58 14.17 -0.40 -4.11
CA SER A 58 14.30 0.81 -4.92
C SER A 58 13.27 1.88 -4.59
N TYR A 59 12.33 1.58 -3.68
CA TYR A 59 11.24 2.50 -3.38
C TYR A 59 11.70 3.65 -2.49
N ASP A 60 10.96 4.75 -2.56
CA ASP A 60 11.25 5.99 -1.85
C ASP A 60 11.31 5.77 -0.33
N SER A 61 12.42 6.20 0.29
CA SER A 61 12.68 6.04 1.72
C SER A 61 11.84 6.97 2.61
N GLU A 62 11.20 8.00 2.04
CA GLU A 62 10.28 8.86 2.80
C GLU A 62 9.00 8.11 3.20
N TRP A 63 8.69 7.02 2.52
CA TRP A 63 7.48 6.21 2.72
C TRP A 63 7.78 4.92 3.48
N SER A 64 6.96 4.61 4.49
CA SER A 64 7.07 3.38 5.26
C SER A 64 6.10 2.31 4.73
N LEU A 65 6.61 1.11 4.47
CA LEU A 65 5.78 -0.03 4.09
C LEU A 65 4.76 -0.32 5.20
N MET A 66 3.48 -0.26 4.86
CA MET A 66 2.39 -0.55 5.79
C MET A 66 1.79 -1.92 5.55
N GLN A 67 1.46 -2.26 4.29
CA GLN A 67 0.78 -3.51 3.96
C GLN A 67 1.15 -3.98 2.55
N ILE A 68 1.35 -5.28 2.40
CA ILE A 68 1.30 -5.96 1.10
C ILE A 68 -0.06 -6.65 1.03
N GLY A 69 -0.88 -6.29 0.05
CA GLY A 69 -2.21 -6.86 -0.14
C GLY A 69 -2.16 -8.29 -0.67
N ALA A 70 -3.34 -8.89 -0.82
CA ALA A 70 -3.44 -10.20 -1.44
C ALA A 70 -3.05 -10.13 -2.93
N PRO A 71 -2.27 -11.09 -3.45
CA PRO A 71 -1.97 -11.16 -4.87
C PRO A 71 -3.25 -11.49 -5.66
N GLY A 72 -3.55 -10.66 -6.67
CA GLY A 72 -4.57 -10.91 -7.68
C GLY A 72 -3.99 -11.50 -8.96
N GLU A 73 -4.78 -11.51 -10.04
CA GLU A 73 -4.33 -11.97 -11.36
C GLU A 73 -3.24 -11.04 -11.91
N GLY A 74 -1.99 -11.47 -11.80
CA GLY A 74 -0.84 -10.75 -12.36
C GLY A 74 -0.42 -9.49 -11.60
N LYS A 75 -0.97 -9.22 -10.40
CA LYS A 75 -0.62 -8.02 -9.64
C LYS A 75 -0.78 -8.15 -8.13
N VAL A 76 -0.08 -7.33 -7.37
CA VAL A 76 -0.26 -7.15 -5.93
C VAL A 76 -0.21 -5.67 -5.56
N PRO A 77 -1.18 -5.18 -4.77
CA PRO A 77 -1.11 -3.83 -4.24
C PRO A 77 -0.19 -3.78 -3.01
N ILE A 78 0.55 -2.69 -2.89
CA ILE A 78 1.45 -2.39 -1.77
C ILE A 78 1.07 -1.01 -1.24
N THR A 79 0.73 -0.93 0.04
CA THR A 79 0.35 0.31 0.71
C THR A 79 1.50 0.83 1.56
N PHE A 80 1.77 2.13 1.41
CA PHE A 80 2.73 2.89 2.16
C PHE A 80 2.05 3.98 2.99
N ARG A 81 2.72 4.43 4.06
CA ARG A 81 2.31 5.54 4.93
C ARG A 81 3.51 6.38 5.37
#